data_AF-A0AAV6DB67-F1
#
_entry.id   AF-A0AAV6DB67-F1
#
_cell.length_a   1.000
_cell.length_b   1.000
_cell.length_c   1.000
_cell.angle_alpha   90.00
_cell.angle_beta   90.00
_cell.angle_gamma   90.00
#
_symmetry.space_group_name_H-M   'P 1'
#
loop_
_entity.id
_entity.type
_entity.pdbx_description
1 polymer ?
#
loop_
_entity_poly.entity_id
_entity_poly.type
_entity_poly.pdbx_seq_one_letter_code
_entity_poly.pdbx_strand_id
1 'polypeptide(L)' 'MPGGVLVGILRVRHADHLVLHDGTQVFLTGKQTAREFPIGTSLTVSYTLKKDGKKIVDTIWRTDA' A
#
# COMPACT_ATOMS: atom_id res chain seq x y z
N MET A 1 -5.22 -8.94 -14.85
CA MET A 1 -4.49 -9.55 -13.71
C MET A 1 -5.39 -9.40 -12.50
N PRO A 2 -5.47 -10.40 -11.59
CA PRO A 2 -6.26 -10.23 -10.37
C PRO A 2 -5.68 -9.06 -9.59
N GLY A 3 -6.55 -8.11 -9.24
CA GLY A 3 -6.23 -6.97 -8.42
C GLY A 3 -7.29 -6.82 -7.34
N GLY A 4 -7.02 -5.96 -6.37
CA GLY A 4 -7.94 -5.73 -5.28
C GLY A 4 -7.76 -4.36 -4.66
N VAL A 5 -8.68 -4.04 -3.78
CA VAL A 5 -8.56 -2.91 -2.87
C VAL A 5 -8.37 -3.47 -1.47
N LEU A 6 -7.47 -2.88 -0.71
CA LEU A 6 -7.32 -3.14 0.71
C LEU A 6 -7.37 -1.83 1.47
N VAL A 7 -7.81 -1.91 2.72
CA VAL A 7 -7.80 -0.79 3.66
C VAL A 7 -6.96 -1.21 4.85
N GLY A 8 -6.02 -0.38 5.27
CA GLY A 8 -5.17 -0.68 6.40
C GLY A 8 -4.44 0.54 6.94
N ILE A 9 -4.00 0.42 8.19
CA ILE A 9 -3.25 1.48 8.86
C ILE A 9 -1.78 1.35 8.50
N LEU A 10 -1.17 2.42 8.01
CA LEU A 10 0.26 2.46 7.70
C LEU A 10 1.08 2.26 8.98
N ARG A 11 1.84 1.17 9.07
CA ARG A 11 2.69 0.87 10.23
C ARG A 11 4.15 1.22 10.00
N VAL A 12 4.70 0.82 8.85
CA VAL A 12 6.09 1.10 8.47
C VAL A 12 6.14 1.50 7.00
N ARG A 13 7.03 2.44 6.68
CA ARG A 13 7.29 2.89 5.32
C ARG A 13 8.74 2.64 4.94
N HIS A 14 8.94 1.87 3.89
CA HIS A 14 10.23 1.70 3.22
C HIS A 14 10.26 2.49 1.89
N ALA A 15 11.40 2.49 1.22
CA ALA A 15 11.57 3.20 -0.05
C ALA A 15 10.81 2.51 -1.21
N ASP A 16 10.70 1.19 -1.14
CA ASP A 16 10.17 0.31 -2.19
C ASP A 16 8.83 -0.36 -1.81
N HIS A 17 8.43 -0.31 -0.53
CA HIS A 17 7.18 -0.90 -0.08
C HIS A 17 6.65 -0.27 1.22
N LEU A 18 5.38 -0.53 1.51
CA LEU A 18 4.70 -0.17 2.76
C LEU A 18 4.32 -1.44 3.51
N VAL A 19 4.33 -1.33 4.84
CA VAL A 19 3.85 -2.37 5.74
C VAL A 19 2.67 -1.81 6.51
N LEU A 20 1.55 -2.50 6.43
CA LEU A 20 0.33 -2.16 7.16
C LEU A 20 0.34 -2.82 8.55
N HIS A 21 -0.59 -2.40 9.40
CA HIS A 21 -0.64 -2.86 10.79
C HIS A 21 -0.86 -4.37 10.93
N ASP A 22 -1.61 -4.98 10.01
CA ASP A 22 -1.84 -6.42 9.90
C ASP A 22 -0.62 -7.21 9.39
N GLY A 23 0.49 -6.53 9.08
CA GLY A 23 1.70 -7.12 8.51
C GLY A 23 1.65 -7.25 6.98
N THR A 24 0.56 -6.83 6.33
CA THR A 24 0.46 -6.86 4.88
C THR A 24 1.50 -5.92 4.26
N GLN A 25 2.27 -6.44 3.31
CA GLN A 25 3.24 -5.67 2.54
C GLN A 25 2.68 -5.33 1.16
N VAL A 26 2.82 -4.07 0.75
CA VAL A 26 2.47 -3.60 -0.59
C VAL A 26 3.65 -2.86 -1.21
N PHE A 27 4.03 -3.27 -2.40
CA PHE A 27 5.22 -2.77 -3.08
C PHE A 27 4.88 -1.58 -3.97
N LEU A 28 5.65 -0.52 -3.83
CA LEU A 28 5.52 0.70 -4.61
C LEU A 28 6.25 0.51 -5.94
N THR A 29 5.61 0.89 -7.03
CA THR A 29 6.35 1.20 -8.25
C THR A 29 6.75 2.66 -8.14
N GLY A 30 8.00 3.03 -8.39
CA GLY A 30 8.59 4.34 -8.02
C GLY A 30 7.87 5.63 -8.46
N LYS A 31 6.73 5.52 -9.13
CA LYS A 31 5.75 6.60 -9.37
C LYS A 31 4.90 6.94 -8.14
N GLN A 32 4.65 5.98 -7.24
CA GLN A 32 3.88 6.21 -6.02
C GLN A 32 4.83 6.52 -4.87
N THR A 33 4.66 7.67 -4.23
CA THR A 33 5.37 7.99 -2.99
C THR A 33 4.38 7.99 -1.85
N ALA A 34 4.61 7.17 -0.83
CA ALA A 34 3.86 7.26 0.41
C ALA A 34 4.47 8.27 1.39
N ARG A 35 5.36 9.15 0.91
CA ARG A 35 6.08 10.12 1.75
C ARG A 35 5.12 11.10 2.42
N GLU A 36 4.02 11.39 1.74
CA GLU A 36 2.95 12.29 2.19
C GLU A 36 2.06 11.71 3.29
N PHE A 37 2.09 10.40 3.55
CA PHE A 37 1.26 9.75 4.56
C PHE A 37 2.04 9.54 5.86
N PRO A 38 1.59 10.12 6.99
CA PRO A 38 2.16 9.81 8.31
C PRO A 38 1.96 8.34 8.69
N ILE A 39 2.88 7.78 9.47
CA ILE A 39 2.66 6.48 10.14
C ILE A 39 1.43 6.61 11.05
N GLY A 40 0.58 5.57 11.09
CA GLY A 40 -0.71 5.56 11.80
C GLY A 40 -1.90 6.02 10.96
N THR A 41 -1.68 6.47 9.73
CA THR A 41 -2.76 6.89 8.84
C THR A 41 -3.50 5.68 8.25
N SER A 42 -4.84 5.74 8.23
CA SER A 42 -5.64 4.79 7.44
C SER A 42 -5.50 5.08 5.95
N LEU A 43 -5.05 4.07 5.21
CA LEU A 43 -4.86 4.12 3.78
C LEU A 43 -5.76 3.11 3.09
N THR A 44 -6.35 3.54 1.98
CA THR A 44 -6.93 2.65 0.98
C THR A 44 -5.91 2.49 -0.13
N VAL A 45 -5.59 1.24 -0.45
CA VAL A 45 -4.59 0.86 -1.45
C VAL A 45 -5.25 -0.02 -2.50
N SER A 46 -5.27 0.45 -3.74
CA SER A 46 -5.53 -0.44 -4.88
C SER A 46 -4.22 -1.10 -5.31
N TYR A 47 -4.29 -2.39 -5.59
CA TYR A 47 -3.12 -3.17 -5.98
C TYR A 47 -3.43 -4.18 -7.08
N THR A 48 -2.40 -4.49 -7.85
CA THR A 48 -2.37 -5.60 -8.79
C THR A 48 -1.54 -6.72 -8.19
N LEU A 49 -2.10 -7.94 -8.13
CA LEU A 49 -1.39 -9.13 -7.71
C LEU A 49 -0.54 -9.65 -8.88
N LYS A 50 0.77 -9.76 -8.66
CA LYS A 50 1.70 -10.36 -9.62
C LYS A 50 1.74 -11.88 -9.46
N LYS A 51 2.26 -12.56 -10.49
CA LYS A 51 2.36 -14.04 -10.52
C LYS A 51 3.23 -14.61 -9.39
N ASP A 52 4.12 -13.79 -8.82
CA ASP A 52 4.98 -14.14 -7.69
C ASP A 52 4.30 -13.90 -6.32
N GLY A 53 3.02 -13.52 -6.30
CA GLY A 53 2.25 -13.22 -5.09
C GLY A 53 2.47 -11.82 -4.53
N LYS A 54 3.31 -10.99 -5.16
CA LYS A 54 3.52 -9.61 -4.70
C LYS A 54 2.33 -8.73 -5.05
N LYS A 55 1.89 -7.94 -4.07
CA LYS A 55 0.89 -6.89 -4.24
C LYS A 55 1.61 -5.62 -4.66
N ILE A 56 1.48 -5.27 -5.93
CA ILE A 56 2.05 -4.04 -6.48
C ILE A 56 0.99 -2.96 -6.42
N VAL A 57 1.31 -1.85 -5.77
CA VAL A 57 0.41 -0.71 -5.65
C VAL A 57 0.12 -0.11 -7.02
N ASP A 58 -1.15 0.19 -7.27
CA ASP A 58 -1.61 0.98 -8.40
C ASP A 58 -1.91 2.42 -7.96
N THR A 59 -2.68 2.59 -6.87
CA THR A 59 -3.01 3.90 -6.29
C THR A 59 -3.10 3.78 -4.76
N ILE A 60 -2.73 4.85 -4.05
CA ILE A 60 -2.87 4.97 -2.59
C ILE A 60 -3.55 6.29 -2.29
N TRP A 61 -4.53 6.26 -1.38
CA TRP A 61 -5.15 7.48 -0.87
C TRP A 61 -5.48 7.31 0.62
N ARG A 62 -5.64 8.45 1.30
CA ARG A 62 -6.15 8.46 2.66
C ARG A 62 -7.59 7.96 2.66
N THR A 63 -7.88 7.05 3.58
CA THR A 63 -9.27 6.74 3.92
C THR A 63 -9.75 7.87 4.82
N ASP A 64 -10.56 8.78 4.28
CA ASP A 64 -11.32 9.72 5.11
C ASP A 64 -12.35 8.88 5.87
N ALA A 65 -12.37 9.04 7.20
CA ALA A 65 -13.30 8.36 8.10
C ALA A 65 -14.47 9.28 8.43
#